data_AF-A0A397VDB0-F1
#
_entry.id   AF-A0A397VDB0-F1
#
_cell.length_a   1.000
_cell.length_b   1.000
_cell.length_c   1.000
_cell.angle_alpha   90.00
_cell.angle_beta   90.00
_cell.angle_gamma   90.00
#
_symmetry.space_group_name_H-M   'P 1'
#
loop_
_entity.id
_entity.type
_entity.pdbx_description
1 polymer ?
#
loop_
_entity_poly.entity_id
_entity_poly.type
_entity_poly.pdbx_seq_one_letter_code
_entity_poly.pdbx_strand_id
1 'polypeptide(L)'
;MAIKHFEKLSNNYIELLEKGNDFNVIIKVGKSTDTKEFKTHSAILKCRSSYFQNKLENITKDTNGIIKIDLKSHISIQQFEIIIKYIYGGFFSLENLDTQFIFDLILVADEFLLDELIGSLGIYLIESKAHWLRTHFAHVYNTCFQNNKLKELQKWSNGILAKYPNIIFDSEDFNSLNENALVSLI
;
A
#
# COMPACT_ATOMS: atom_id res chain seq x y z
N MET A 1 -34.84 4.57 7.52
CA MET A 1 -33.97 5.48 6.75
C MET A 1 -32.80 5.87 7.63
N ALA A 2 -31.56 5.84 7.13
CA ALA A 2 -30.36 6.18 7.92
C ALA A 2 -29.71 7.44 7.34
N ILE A 3 -29.45 8.43 8.19
CA ILE A 3 -28.67 9.63 7.84
C ILE A 3 -27.20 9.30 8.15
N LYS A 4 -26.31 9.46 7.17
CA LYS A 4 -24.90 9.07 7.26
C LYS A 4 -24.01 10.30 7.18
N HIS A 5 -23.06 10.43 8.10
CA HIS A 5 -22.09 11.54 8.17
C HIS A 5 -20.63 11.05 8.12
N PHE A 6 -20.34 10.12 7.20
CA PHE A 6 -19.05 9.43 7.17
C PHE A 6 -17.88 10.32 6.77
N GLU A 7 -18.08 11.29 5.87
CA GLU A 7 -17.04 12.21 5.45
C GLU A 7 -16.55 13.08 6.62
N LYS A 8 -17.48 13.64 7.41
CA LYS A 8 -17.10 14.44 8.59
C LYS A 8 -16.39 13.59 9.64
N LEU A 9 -16.88 12.36 9.88
CA LEU A 9 -16.23 11.42 10.79
C LEU A 9 -14.81 11.07 10.35
N SER A 10 -14.62 10.76 9.06
CA SER A 10 -13.32 10.48 8.44
C SER A 10 -12.36 11.65 8.63
N ASN A 11 -12.79 12.86 8.27
CA ASN A 11 -11.99 14.07 8.42
C ASN A 11 -11.64 14.35 9.89
N ASN A 12 -12.54 14.06 10.83
CA ASN A 12 -12.25 14.20 12.26
C ASN A 12 -11.14 13.26 12.74
N TYR A 13 -11.03 12.04 12.21
CA TYR A 13 -9.91 11.15 12.51
C TYR A 13 -8.61 11.61 11.85
N ILE A 14 -8.65 12.14 10.63
CA ILE A 14 -7.46 12.75 10.00
C ILE A 14 -6.96 13.95 10.82
N GLU A 15 -7.86 14.84 11.26
CA GLU A 15 -7.50 15.95 12.14
C GLU A 15 -6.89 15.46 13.46
N LEU A 16 -7.40 14.35 14.02
CA LEU A 16 -6.84 13.73 15.23
C LEU A 16 -5.40 13.24 14.99
N LEU A 17 -5.13 12.62 13.84
CA LEU A 17 -3.77 12.23 13.43
C LEU A 17 -2.85 13.44 13.34
N GLU A 18 -3.30 14.52 12.69
CA GLU A 18 -2.49 15.73 12.47
C GLU A 18 -2.18 16.49 13.77
N LYS A 19 -3.17 16.60 14.68
CA LYS A 19 -2.99 17.22 15.99
C LYS A 19 -2.12 16.37 16.91
N GLY A 20 -2.22 15.04 16.80
CA GLY A 20 -1.46 14.10 17.62
C GLY A 20 -1.85 14.14 19.10
N ASN A 21 -3.07 14.57 19.44
CA ASN A 21 -3.58 14.54 20.82
C ASN A 21 -3.80 13.10 21.26
N ASP A 22 -3.50 12.76 22.52
CA ASP A 22 -3.71 11.43 23.11
C ASP A 22 -2.99 10.27 22.39
N PHE A 23 -1.97 10.57 21.59
CA PHE A 23 -1.17 9.55 20.92
C PHE A 23 -0.50 8.62 21.93
N ASN A 24 -0.41 7.34 21.58
CA ASN A 24 0.27 6.33 22.40
C ASN A 24 1.24 5.44 21.59
N VAL A 25 1.38 5.72 20.30
CA VAL A 25 2.35 5.08 19.40
C VAL A 25 3.09 6.17 18.62
N ILE A 26 4.41 6.08 18.55
CA ILE A 26 5.24 6.84 17.61
C ILE A 26 5.76 5.86 16.56
N ILE A 27 5.49 6.13 15.29
CA ILE A 27 6.03 5.36 14.17
C ILE A 27 7.10 6.22 13.49
N LYS A 28 8.34 5.75 13.48
CA LYS A 28 9.45 6.38 12.75
C LYS A 28 9.57 5.76 11.37
N VAL A 29 9.61 6.58 10.33
CA VAL A 29 9.70 6.17 8.92
C VAL A 29 10.82 6.94 8.22
N GLY A 30 11.42 6.33 7.21
CA GLY A 30 12.48 6.92 6.40
C GLY A 30 13.85 6.29 6.65
N LYS A 31 14.86 6.75 5.90
CA LYS A 31 16.21 6.19 5.92
C LYS A 31 17.11 7.08 6.76
N SER A 32 17.94 6.48 7.63
CA SER A 32 19.02 7.07 8.46
C SER A 32 19.01 8.59 8.70
N THR A 33 19.28 9.40 7.67
CA THR A 33 19.40 10.87 7.75
C THR A 33 18.10 11.65 7.47
N ASP A 34 17.13 11.05 6.78
CA ASP A 34 15.83 11.63 6.47
C ASP A 34 14.73 10.73 7.05
N THR A 35 14.33 11.05 8.28
CA THR A 35 13.32 10.29 9.02
C THR A 35 12.25 11.21 9.58
N LYS A 36 11.01 10.75 9.56
CA LYS A 36 9.85 11.44 10.13
C LYS A 36 9.19 10.55 11.19
N GLU A 37 8.78 11.18 12.29
CA GLU A 37 8.00 10.54 13.35
C GLU A 37 6.52 10.87 13.21
N PHE A 38 5.68 9.86 13.29
CA PHE A 38 4.23 9.94 13.22
C PHE A 38 3.64 9.60 14.58
N LYS A 39 2.95 10.56 15.20
CA LYS A 39 2.20 10.36 16.43
C LYS A 39 0.85 9.71 16.08
N THR A 40 0.60 8.52 16.60
CA THR A 40 -0.52 7.68 16.19
C THR A 40 -1.21 6.99 17.37
N HIS A 41 -2.38 6.38 17.10
CA HIS A 41 -3.25 5.74 18.08
C HIS A 41 -3.32 4.25 17.81
N SER A 42 -2.83 3.44 18.75
CA SER A 42 -2.86 1.99 18.65
C SER A 42 -4.27 1.45 18.37
N ALA A 43 -5.32 2.00 18.99
CA ALA A 43 -6.69 1.55 18.77
C ALA A 43 -7.14 1.64 17.29
N ILE A 44 -6.81 2.75 16.62
CA ILE A 44 -7.15 2.95 15.20
C ILE A 44 -6.30 2.04 14.33
N LEU A 45 -4.98 1.98 14.57
CA LEU A 45 -4.05 1.12 13.84
C LEU A 45 -4.48 -0.35 13.87
N LYS A 46 -4.75 -0.89 15.08
CA LYS A 46 -5.16 -2.30 15.27
C LYS A 46 -6.51 -2.62 14.62
N CYS A 47 -7.44 -1.67 14.64
CA CYS A 47 -8.77 -1.84 14.05
C CYS A 47 -8.74 -1.91 12.51
N ARG A 48 -7.79 -1.20 11.90
CA ARG A 48 -7.75 -0.98 10.44
C ARG A 48 -6.67 -1.80 9.73
N SER A 49 -5.73 -2.39 10.45
CA SER A 49 -4.63 -3.16 9.89
C SER A 49 -4.26 -4.32 10.82
N SER A 50 -4.40 -5.54 10.31
CA SER A 50 -3.96 -6.75 11.01
C SER A 50 -2.44 -6.79 11.18
N TYR A 51 -1.67 -6.16 10.29
CA TYR A 51 -0.23 -5.95 10.47
C TYR A 51 0.02 -5.20 11.78
N PHE A 52 -0.63 -4.05 11.97
CA PHE A 52 -0.44 -3.28 13.20
C PHE A 52 -1.05 -3.96 14.42
N GLN A 53 -2.16 -4.69 14.26
CA GLN A 53 -2.70 -5.55 15.32
C GLN A 53 -1.62 -6.47 15.89
N ASN A 54 -1.05 -7.30 15.03
CA ASN A 54 -0.02 -8.27 15.40
C ASN A 54 1.26 -7.57 15.89
N LYS A 55 1.69 -6.50 15.21
CA LYS A 55 2.91 -5.75 15.56
C LYS A 55 2.82 -5.14 16.96
N LEU A 56 1.65 -4.66 17.36
CA LEU A 56 1.42 -3.97 18.63
C LEU A 56 0.95 -4.89 19.77
N GLU A 57 0.86 -6.21 19.58
CA GLU A 57 0.49 -7.15 20.65
C GLU A 57 1.61 -7.33 21.69
N ASN A 58 2.87 -7.40 21.24
CA ASN A 58 4.00 -7.77 22.09
C ASN A 58 5.03 -6.65 22.30
N ILE A 59 4.76 -5.41 21.84
CA ILE A 59 5.70 -4.31 22.01
C ILE A 59 5.60 -3.71 23.42
N THR A 60 6.74 -3.62 24.08
CA THR A 60 6.88 -2.92 25.36
C THR A 60 6.79 -1.42 25.19
N LYS A 61 6.08 -0.77 26.12
CA LYS A 61 6.03 0.68 26.22
C LYS A 61 7.34 1.23 26.81
N ASP A 62 7.69 2.46 26.46
CA ASP A 62 8.76 3.19 27.12
C ASP A 62 8.33 3.70 28.52
N THR A 63 9.23 4.42 29.19
CA THR A 63 8.99 4.96 30.55
C THR A 63 7.80 5.92 30.63
N ASN A 64 7.41 6.51 29.50
CA ASN A 64 6.28 7.44 29.41
C ASN A 64 5.00 6.73 28.96
N GLY A 65 5.02 5.40 28.84
CA GLY A 65 3.88 4.62 28.36
C GLY A 65 3.69 4.65 26.84
N ILE A 66 4.66 5.15 26.08
CA ILE A 66 4.59 5.32 24.62
C ILE A 66 5.22 4.10 23.92
N ILE A 67 4.55 3.58 22.90
CA ILE A 67 5.09 2.54 22.03
C ILE A 67 5.88 3.21 20.90
N LYS A 68 7.10 2.75 20.62
CA LYS A 68 7.90 3.22 19.48
C LYS A 68 8.08 2.11 18.47
N ILE A 69 7.68 2.36 17.23
CA ILE A 69 7.88 1.47 16.08
C ILE A 69 8.86 2.15 15.14
N ASP A 70 9.83 1.39 14.65
CA ASP A 70 10.76 1.83 13.63
C ASP A 70 10.49 1.04 12.35
N LEU A 71 10.03 1.75 11.30
CA LEU A 71 9.80 1.21 9.96
C LEU A 71 10.96 1.58 9.03
N LYS A 72 12.21 1.44 9.50
CA LYS A 72 13.44 1.44 8.70
C LYS A 72 13.35 0.39 7.59
N SER A 73 12.75 0.78 6.49
CA SER A 73 12.38 -0.08 5.37
C SER A 73 12.57 0.70 4.07
N HIS A 74 12.24 0.06 2.95
CA HIS A 74 12.17 0.69 1.63
C HIS A 74 10.98 1.67 1.51
N ILE A 75 10.12 1.80 2.53
CA ILE A 75 8.96 2.69 2.54
C ILE A 75 9.41 4.16 2.69
N SER A 76 9.04 4.99 1.73
CA SER A 76 9.25 6.43 1.80
C SER A 76 8.29 7.12 2.78
N ILE A 77 8.69 8.31 3.26
CA ILE A 77 7.84 9.14 4.12
C ILE A 77 6.50 9.46 3.43
N GLN A 78 6.52 9.77 2.13
CA GLN A 78 5.33 10.10 1.35
C GLN A 78 4.39 8.88 1.19
N GLN A 79 4.93 7.69 0.93
CA GLN A 79 4.10 6.47 0.89
C GLN A 79 3.44 6.22 2.24
N PHE A 80 4.19 6.35 3.34
CA PHE A 80 3.60 6.14 4.66
C PHE A 80 2.58 7.21 5.04
N GLU A 81 2.76 8.47 4.61
CA GLU A 81 1.75 9.53 4.77
C GLU A 81 0.41 9.17 4.14
N ILE A 82 0.44 8.56 2.95
CA ILE A 82 -0.77 8.09 2.27
C ILE A 82 -1.38 6.92 3.04
N ILE A 83 -0.58 5.93 3.43
CA ILE A 83 -1.03 4.76 4.20
C ILE A 83 -1.69 5.18 5.50
N ILE A 84 -1.06 6.05 6.29
CA ILE A 84 -1.58 6.42 7.60
C ILE A 84 -2.85 7.27 7.49
N LYS A 85 -2.96 8.13 6.47
CA LYS A 85 -4.20 8.86 6.18
C LYS A 85 -5.33 7.93 5.76
N TYR A 86 -5.04 6.93 4.92
CA TYR A 86 -6.01 5.88 4.58
C TYR A 86 -6.45 5.08 5.81
N ILE A 87 -5.54 4.71 6.71
CA ILE A 87 -5.87 4.00 7.94
C ILE A 87 -6.87 4.81 8.79
N TYR A 88 -6.65 6.12 8.92
CA TYR A 88 -7.47 6.98 9.78
C TYR A 88 -8.79 7.41 9.14
N GLY A 89 -8.75 7.88 7.90
CA GLY A 89 -9.90 8.46 7.22
C GLY A 89 -10.51 7.60 6.14
N GLY A 90 -9.86 6.50 5.72
CA GLY A 90 -10.25 5.80 4.49
C GLY A 90 -10.09 6.65 3.23
N PHE A 91 -9.34 7.76 3.31
CA PHE A 91 -9.18 8.74 2.24
C PHE A 91 -7.70 9.01 1.97
N PHE A 92 -7.37 9.11 0.69
CA PHE A 92 -6.07 9.58 0.19
C PHE A 92 -6.27 10.17 -1.21
N SER A 93 -5.37 11.06 -1.62
CA SER A 93 -5.35 11.62 -2.97
C SER A 93 -4.25 10.98 -3.80
N LEU A 94 -4.59 10.66 -5.06
CA LEU A 94 -3.64 10.21 -6.08
C LEU A 94 -3.19 11.37 -7.00
N GLU A 95 -3.63 12.60 -6.72
CA GLU A 95 -3.27 13.76 -7.51
C GLU A 95 -1.75 13.98 -7.47
N ASN A 96 -1.18 14.27 -8.64
CA ASN A 96 0.25 14.55 -8.83
C ASN A 96 1.20 13.40 -8.47
N LEU A 97 0.69 12.17 -8.29
CA LEU A 97 1.52 10.98 -8.16
C LEU A 97 1.79 10.37 -9.54
N ASP A 98 3.04 9.99 -9.80
CA ASP A 98 3.38 9.25 -11.01
C ASP A 98 2.91 7.79 -10.91
N THR A 99 2.83 7.11 -12.05
CA THR A 99 2.23 5.76 -12.09
C THR A 99 3.10 4.71 -11.42
N GLN A 100 4.43 4.84 -11.49
CA GLN A 100 5.33 3.93 -10.77
C GLN A 100 5.12 4.06 -9.27
N PHE A 101 5.03 5.29 -8.75
CA PHE A 101 4.75 5.52 -7.33
C PHE A 101 3.44 4.86 -6.89
N ILE A 102 2.37 4.98 -7.69
CA ILE A 102 1.07 4.37 -7.39
C ILE A 102 1.19 2.84 -7.40
N PHE A 103 1.93 2.27 -8.35
CA PHE A 103 2.20 0.84 -8.40
C PHE A 103 3.00 0.36 -7.18
N ASP A 104 4.04 1.07 -6.78
CA ASP A 104 4.85 0.75 -5.60
C ASP A 104 4.04 0.90 -4.31
N LEU A 105 3.09 1.86 -4.26
CA LEU A 105 2.19 2.04 -3.13
C LEU A 105 1.31 0.80 -2.88
N ILE A 106 0.98 0.02 -3.91
CA ILE A 106 0.26 -1.25 -3.77
C ILE A 106 1.09 -2.25 -2.95
N LEU A 107 2.40 -2.32 -3.20
CA LEU A 107 3.29 -3.21 -2.46
C LEU A 107 3.38 -2.81 -1.00
N VAL A 108 3.52 -1.50 -0.75
CA VAL A 108 3.49 -0.97 0.62
C VAL A 108 2.16 -1.27 1.30
N ALA A 109 1.03 -1.11 0.61
CA ALA A 109 -0.30 -1.43 1.14
C ALA A 109 -0.43 -2.92 1.51
N ASP A 110 0.20 -3.81 0.74
CA ASP A 110 0.26 -5.23 1.06
C ASP A 110 1.07 -5.52 2.32
N GLU A 111 2.19 -4.84 2.54
CA GLU A 111 2.97 -5.00 3.78
C GLU A 111 2.16 -4.66 5.03
N PHE A 112 1.28 -3.66 4.92
CA PHE A 112 0.35 -3.28 5.98
C PHE A 112 -0.95 -4.08 5.99
N LEU A 113 -1.09 -5.08 5.10
CA LEU A 113 -2.25 -5.95 4.94
C LEU A 113 -3.57 -5.17 4.71
N LEU A 114 -3.53 -4.18 3.82
CA LEU A 114 -4.64 -3.27 3.51
C LEU A 114 -5.37 -3.68 2.21
N ASP A 115 -6.04 -4.83 2.23
CA ASP A 115 -6.58 -5.48 1.03
C ASP A 115 -7.59 -4.61 0.24
N GLU A 116 -8.40 -3.79 0.92
CA GLU A 116 -9.32 -2.83 0.27
C GLU A 116 -8.55 -1.76 -0.51
N LEU A 117 -7.46 -1.24 0.05
CA LEU A 117 -6.59 -0.26 -0.61
C LEU A 117 -5.91 -0.88 -1.83
N ILE A 118 -5.39 -2.10 -1.69
CA ILE A 118 -4.78 -2.86 -2.78
C ILE A 118 -5.74 -3.00 -3.96
N GLY A 119 -6.99 -3.42 -3.69
CA GLY A 119 -8.01 -3.59 -4.72
C GLY A 119 -8.37 -2.28 -5.43
N SER A 120 -8.59 -1.20 -4.68
CA SER A 120 -8.95 0.10 -5.26
C SER A 120 -7.82 0.70 -6.11
N LEU A 121 -6.56 0.60 -5.67
CA LEU A 121 -5.40 1.03 -6.45
C LEU A 121 -5.22 0.19 -7.72
N GLY A 122 -5.41 -1.14 -7.62
CA GLY A 122 -5.33 -2.04 -8.78
C GLY A 122 -6.36 -1.70 -9.86
N ILE A 123 -7.61 -1.45 -9.47
CA ILE A 123 -8.68 -1.02 -10.39
C ILE A 123 -8.33 0.33 -11.02
N TYR A 124 -7.88 1.30 -10.22
CA TYR A 124 -7.46 2.61 -10.73
C TYR A 124 -6.35 2.50 -11.79
N LEU A 125 -5.33 1.66 -11.56
CA LEU A 125 -4.26 1.45 -12.53
C LEU A 125 -4.77 0.84 -13.84
N ILE A 126 -5.68 -0.14 -13.74
CA ILE A 126 -6.28 -0.79 -14.92
C ILE A 126 -7.13 0.19 -15.72
N GLU A 127 -7.97 0.99 -15.05
CA GLU A 127 -8.92 1.88 -15.73
C GLU A 127 -8.25 3.16 -16.25
N SER A 128 -7.35 3.75 -15.47
CA SER A 128 -6.79 5.07 -15.74
C SER A 128 -5.36 5.03 -16.28
N LYS A 129 -4.60 3.96 -16.04
CA LYS A 129 -3.16 3.87 -16.34
C LYS A 129 -2.77 2.63 -17.17
N ALA A 130 -3.74 2.03 -17.88
CA ALA A 130 -3.54 0.83 -18.69
C ALA A 130 -2.37 0.91 -19.69
N HIS A 131 -2.14 2.10 -20.28
CA HIS A 131 -1.03 2.29 -21.21
C HIS A 131 0.32 2.06 -20.52
N TRP A 132 0.53 2.67 -19.35
CA TRP A 132 1.74 2.49 -18.57
C TRP A 132 1.93 1.04 -18.12
N LEU A 133 0.85 0.35 -17.72
CA LEU A 133 0.90 -1.07 -17.36
C LEU A 133 1.38 -1.94 -18.54
N ARG A 134 0.99 -1.61 -19.78
CA ARG A 134 1.45 -2.35 -20.97
C ARG A 134 2.91 -2.04 -21.31
N THR A 135 3.37 -0.79 -21.15
CA THR A 135 4.77 -0.46 -21.45
C THR A 135 5.73 -1.03 -20.41
N HIS A 136 5.25 -1.34 -19.19
CA HIS A 136 6.04 -1.97 -18.12
C HIS A 136 5.56 -3.40 -17.82
N PHE A 137 5.04 -4.10 -18.84
CA PHE A 137 4.27 -5.33 -18.64
C PHE A 137 5.04 -6.42 -17.91
N ALA A 138 6.29 -6.71 -18.28
CA ALA A 138 7.08 -7.75 -17.62
C ALA A 138 7.29 -7.45 -16.13
N HIS A 139 7.62 -6.21 -15.76
CA HIS A 139 7.72 -5.79 -14.36
C HIS A 139 6.40 -5.94 -13.60
N VAL A 140 5.29 -5.46 -14.19
CA VAL A 140 3.95 -5.57 -13.60
C VAL A 140 3.58 -7.04 -13.41
N TYR A 141 3.78 -7.87 -14.43
CA TYR A 141 3.50 -9.31 -14.40
C TYR A 141 4.32 -9.98 -13.30
N ASN A 142 5.64 -9.78 -13.30
CA ASN A 142 6.55 -10.32 -12.30
C ASN A 142 6.05 -10.05 -10.88
N THR A 143 5.72 -8.79 -10.60
CA THR A 143 5.28 -8.32 -9.28
C THR A 143 3.90 -8.85 -8.91
N CYS A 144 2.94 -8.81 -9.83
CA CYS A 144 1.56 -9.24 -9.56
C CYS A 144 1.49 -10.74 -9.21
N PHE A 145 2.31 -11.57 -9.85
CA PHE A 145 2.29 -13.02 -9.61
C PHE A 145 3.13 -13.46 -8.40
N GLN A 146 3.85 -12.55 -7.75
CA GLN A 146 4.40 -12.78 -6.39
C GLN A 146 3.33 -12.58 -5.31
N ASN A 147 2.28 -11.81 -5.60
CA ASN A 147 1.30 -11.39 -4.62
C ASN A 147 -0.12 -11.86 -5.00
N ASN A 148 -0.62 -12.87 -4.30
CA ASN A 148 -1.93 -13.48 -4.55
C ASN A 148 -3.14 -12.55 -4.30
N LYS A 149 -2.93 -11.37 -3.71
CA LYS A 149 -3.98 -10.37 -3.48
C LYS A 149 -4.24 -9.49 -4.69
N LEU A 150 -3.32 -9.43 -5.65
CA LEU A 150 -3.42 -8.62 -6.87
C LEU A 150 -4.28 -9.26 -7.96
N LYS A 151 -5.41 -9.85 -7.58
CA LYS A 151 -6.25 -10.69 -8.46
C LYS A 151 -6.74 -9.96 -9.71
N GLU A 152 -7.18 -8.70 -9.56
CA GLU A 152 -7.67 -7.93 -10.71
C GLU A 152 -6.54 -7.60 -11.70
N LEU A 153 -5.35 -7.26 -11.19
CA LEU A 153 -4.17 -7.03 -12.04
C LEU A 153 -3.68 -8.33 -12.68
N GLN A 154 -3.67 -9.46 -11.96
CA GLN A 154 -3.35 -10.77 -12.53
C GLN A 154 -4.34 -11.15 -13.65
N LYS A 155 -5.63 -10.95 -13.44
CA LYS A 155 -6.68 -11.21 -14.44
C LYS A 155 -6.52 -10.32 -15.67
N TRP A 156 -6.25 -9.03 -15.46
CA TRP A 156 -5.96 -8.08 -16.53
C TRP A 156 -4.71 -8.51 -17.32
N SER A 157 -3.63 -8.84 -16.62
CA SER A 157 -2.36 -9.28 -17.21
C SER A 157 -2.52 -10.55 -18.04
N ASN A 158 -3.22 -11.57 -17.52
CA ASN A 158 -3.51 -12.79 -18.27
C ASN A 158 -4.38 -12.52 -19.49
N GLY A 159 -5.32 -11.57 -19.41
CA GLY A 159 -6.12 -11.13 -20.55
C GLY A 159 -5.32 -10.46 -21.66
N ILE A 160 -4.25 -9.72 -21.31
CA ILE A 160 -3.31 -9.15 -22.26
C ILE A 160 -2.42 -10.24 -22.86
N LEU A 161 -1.84 -11.10 -22.01
CA LEU A 161 -0.95 -12.17 -22.43
C LEU A 161 -1.63 -13.15 -23.40
N ALA A 162 -2.89 -13.51 -23.15
CA ALA A 162 -3.66 -14.39 -24.04
C ALA A 162 -3.84 -13.82 -25.46
N LYS A 163 -3.80 -12.49 -25.62
CA LYS A 163 -3.94 -11.81 -26.91
C LYS A 163 -2.59 -11.50 -27.56
N TYR A 164 -1.59 -11.20 -26.74
CA TYR A 164 -0.29 -10.70 -27.15
C TYR A 164 0.83 -11.38 -26.36
N PRO A 165 1.05 -12.70 -26.51
CA PRO A 165 2.00 -13.44 -25.68
C PRO A 165 3.43 -12.90 -25.77
N ASN A 166 3.84 -12.44 -26.96
CA ASN A 166 5.17 -11.88 -27.21
C ASN A 166 5.51 -10.66 -26.34
N ILE A 167 4.52 -9.96 -25.76
CA ILE A 167 4.77 -8.79 -24.89
C ILE A 167 5.67 -9.10 -23.70
N ILE A 168 5.66 -10.36 -23.23
CA ILE A 168 6.53 -10.80 -22.13
C ILE A 168 7.81 -11.47 -22.62
N PHE A 169 7.74 -12.26 -23.70
CA PHE A 169 8.90 -12.99 -24.24
C PHE A 169 9.90 -12.08 -24.95
N ASP A 170 9.43 -11.01 -25.58
CA ASP A 170 10.28 -10.00 -26.23
C ASP A 170 10.80 -8.96 -25.24
N SER A 171 10.42 -9.02 -23.96
CA SER A 171 10.87 -8.09 -22.94
C SER A 171 12.29 -8.41 -22.50
N GLU A 172 13.12 -7.37 -22.35
CA GLU A 172 14.46 -7.49 -21.77
C GLU A 172 14.43 -8.03 -20.33
N ASP A 173 13.31 -7.83 -19.62
CA ASP A 173 13.10 -8.28 -18.25
C ASP A 173 12.61 -9.74 -18.15
N PHE A 174 12.44 -10.46 -19.26
CA PHE A 174 11.92 -11.83 -19.24
C PHE A 174 12.76 -12.76 -18.35
N ASN A 175 14.07 -12.64 -18.41
CA ASN A 175 14.99 -13.46 -17.60
C ASN A 175 14.97 -13.08 -16.11
N SER A 176 14.32 -11.97 -15.75
CA SER A 176 14.14 -11.49 -14.37
C SER A 176 12.81 -11.92 -13.77
N LEU A 177 11.99 -12.68 -14.52
CA LEU A 177 10.73 -13.22 -14.00
C LEU A 177 11.00 -14.28 -12.93
N ASN A 178 10.25 -14.18 -11.83
CA ASN A 178 10.30 -15.17 -10.76
C ASN A 178 9.53 -16.45 -11.14
N GLU A 179 9.75 -17.51 -10.36
CA GLU A 179 9.12 -18.81 -10.57
C GLU A 179 7.58 -18.74 -10.65
N ASN A 180 6.91 -18.05 -9.73
CA ASN A 180 5.45 -17.96 -9.73
C ASN A 180 4.93 -17.27 -11.01
N ALA A 181 5.62 -16.23 -11.48
CA ALA A 181 5.32 -15.58 -12.74
C ALA A 181 5.53 -16.54 -13.92
N LEU A 182 6.66 -17.24 -13.99
CA LEU A 182 6.93 -18.22 -15.05
C LEU A 182 5.92 -19.37 -15.08
N VAL A 183 5.56 -19.92 -13.92
CA VAL A 183 4.54 -20.98 -13.79
C VAL A 183 3.18 -20.48 -14.28
N SER A 184 2.86 -19.21 -14.05
CA SER A 184 1.58 -18.61 -14.49
C SER A 184 1.48 -18.40 -16.01
N LEU A 185 2.57 -18.61 -16.76
CA LEU A 185 2.58 -18.59 -18.24
C LEU A 185 2.15 -19.92 -18.87
N ILE A 186 2.10 -21.02 -18.10
CA ILE A 186 1.79 -22.39 -18.55
C ILE A 186 0.31 -22.70 -18.33
#